data_AF-S6D293-F1
#
_entry.id   AF-S6D293-F1
#
_cell.length_a   1.000
_cell.length_b   1.000
_cell.length_c   1.000
_cell.angle_alpha   90.00
_cell.angle_beta   90.00
_cell.angle_gamma   90.00
#
_symmetry.space_group_name_H-M   'P 1'
#
loop_
_entity.id
_entity.type
_entity.pdbx_description
1 polymer ?
#
loop_
_entity_poly.entity_id
_entity_poly.type
_entity_poly.pdbx_seq_one_letter_code
_entity_poly.pdbx_strand_id
1 'polypeptide(L)' 'MPQELLGDLDDHVGEEGKFVNRSEAIRASIRKTLDLLDEIDERQGRQTDER' A
#
# COMPACT_ATOMS: atom_id res chain seq x y z
N MET A 1 -3.69 12.70 6.72
CA MET A 1 -3.30 11.55 7.54
C MET A 1 -3.22 12.01 8.98
N PRO A 2 -3.87 11.32 9.93
CA PRO A 2 -3.61 11.49 11.35
C PRO A 2 -2.11 11.44 11.66
N GLN A 3 -1.64 12.29 12.58
CA GLN A 3 -0.22 12.40 12.88
C GLN A 3 0.34 11.11 13.51
N GLU A 4 -0.46 10.43 14.32
CA GLU A 4 -0.11 9.15 14.95
C GLU A 4 0.22 8.09 13.88
N LEU A 5 -0.63 7.95 12.85
CA LEU A 5 -0.38 7.03 11.73
C LEU A 5 0.85 7.40 10.90
N LEU A 6 1.21 8.69 10.83
CA LEU A 6 2.45 9.10 10.19
C LEU A 6 3.67 8.71 11.03
N GLY A 7 3.57 8.81 12.35
CA GLY A 7 4.59 8.32 13.28
C GLY A 7 4.80 6.82 13.15
N ASP A 8 3.72 6.04 13.16
CA ASP A 8 3.80 4.58 12.98
C ASP A 8 4.45 4.19 11.64
N LEU A 9 4.21 4.99 10.59
CA LEU A 9 4.83 4.76 9.29
C LEU A 9 6.31 5.14 9.29
N ASP A 10 6.68 6.22 9.98
CA ASP A 10 8.07 6.66 10.12
C ASP A 10 8.92 5.64 10.89
N ASP A 11 8.36 4.96 11.88
CA ASP A 11 9.00 3.84 12.61
C ASP A 11 9.37 2.65 11.69
N HIS A 12 8.82 2.62 10.47
CA HIS A 12 9.10 1.60 9.46
C HIS A 12 9.97 2.10 8.30
N VAL A 13 10.48 3.33 8.37
CA VAL A 13 11.28 3.98 7.32
C VAL A 13 12.72 4.21 7.79
N GLY A 14 13.70 3.96 6.92
CA GLY A 14 15.13 4.19 7.18
C GLY A 14 16.00 3.01 6.79
N GLU A 15 17.31 3.07 7.09
CA GLU A 15 18.27 2.03 6.69
C GLU A 15 17.96 0.65 7.27
N GLU A 16 17.43 0.60 8.50
CA GLU A 16 16.96 -0.63 9.15
C GLU A 16 15.44 -0.85 9.00
N GLY A 17 14.77 0.08 8.32
CA GLY A 17 13.33 0.08 8.08
C GLY A 17 12.93 -0.83 6.92
N LYS A 18 11.61 -1.05 6.78
CA LYS A 18 11.04 -1.81 5.67
C LYS A 18 11.01 -1.01 4.35
N PHE A 19 11.19 0.30 4.44
CA PHE A 19 11.10 1.23 3.33
C PHE A 19 12.23 2.27 3.40
N VAL A 20 12.74 2.71 2.25
CA VAL A 20 13.82 3.70 2.18
C VAL A 20 13.32 5.09 2.55
N ASN A 21 12.05 5.41 2.21
CA ASN A 21 11.42 6.67 2.55
C ASN A 21 9.91 6.54 2.73
N ARG A 22 9.29 7.55 3.33
CA ARG A 22 7.85 7.60 3.57
C ARG A 22 7.02 7.48 2.28
N SER A 23 7.45 8.15 1.21
CA SER A 23 6.73 8.11 -0.07
C SER A 23 6.73 6.71 -0.69
N GLU A 24 7.82 5.96 -0.52
CA GLU A 24 7.87 4.55 -0.90
C GLU A 24 6.93 3.70 -0.05
N ALA A 25 6.93 3.89 1.27
CA ALA A 25 6.04 3.18 2.17
C ALA A 25 4.55 3.40 1.81
N ILE A 26 4.19 4.65 1.50
CA ILE A 26 2.83 5.01 1.04
C ILE A 26 2.51 4.33 -0.30
N ARG A 27 3.39 4.46 -1.30
CA ARG A 27 3.16 3.85 -2.63
C ARG A 27 3.02 2.34 -2.56
N ALA A 28 3.90 1.66 -1.82
CA ALA A 28 3.86 0.21 -1.66
C ALA A 28 2.57 -0.25 -0.96
N SER A 29 2.14 0.49 0.07
CA SER A 29 0.91 0.17 0.81
C SER A 29 -0.35 0.33 -0.06
N ILE A 30 -0.42 1.42 -0.84
CA ILE A 30 -1.53 1.63 -1.77
C ILE A 30 -1.52 0.56 -2.86
N ARG A 31 -0.37 0.28 -3.49
CA ARG A 31 -0.26 -0.74 -4.53
C ARG A 31 -0.70 -2.11 -4.03
N LYS A 32 -0.21 -2.52 -2.86
CA LYS A 32 -0.61 -3.80 -2.26
C LYS A 32 -2.11 -3.87 -1.93
N THR A 33 -2.70 -2.75 -1.49
CA THR A 33 -4.15 -2.69 -1.25
C THR A 33 -4.93 -2.83 -2.55
N LEU A 34 -4.49 -2.17 -3.63
CA LEU A 34 -5.13 -2.27 -4.94
C LEU A 34 -4.99 -3.69 -5.52
N ASP A 35 -3.80 -4.29 -5.45
CA ASP A 35 -3.59 -5.67 -5.91
C ASP A 35 -4.54 -6.66 -5.18
N LEU A 36 -4.78 -6.45 -3.88
CA LEU A 36 -5.74 -7.26 -3.11
C LEU A 36 -7.20 -7.03 -3.55
N LEU A 37 -7.56 -5.80 -3.91
CA LEU A 37 -8.90 -5.49 -4.41
C LEU A 37 -9.12 -6.12 -5.78
N ASP A 38 -8.12 -6.07 -6.66
CA ASP A 38 -8.15 -6.73 -7.97
C ASP A 38 -8.34 -8.25 -7.81
N GLU A 39 -7.60 -8.90 -6.90
CA GLU A 39 -7.80 -10.32 -6.58
C GLU A 39 -9.21 -10.64 -6.09
N ILE A 40 -9.81 -9.75 -5.29
CA ILE A 40 -11.19 -9.91 -4.81
C ILE A 40 -12.15 -9.78 -5.99
N ASP A 41 -11.98 -8.79 -6.84
CA ASP A 41 -12.85 -8.54 -7.97
C ASP A 41 -12.80 -9.69 -8.99
N GLU A 42 -11.62 -10.26 -9.24
CA GLU A 42 -11.46 -11.49 -10.02
C GLU A 42 -12.28 -12.66 -9.44
N ARG A 43 -12.19 -12.91 -8.12
CA ARG A 43 -12.96 -13.97 -7.44
C ARG A 43 -14.46 -13.74 -7.49
N GLN A 44 -14.89 -12.48 -7.52
CA GLN A 44 -16.30 -12.09 -7.55
C GLN A 44 -16.84 -11.97 -8.99
N GLY A 45 -16.02 -12.26 -10.02
CA GLY A 45 -16.41 -12.16 -11.42
C GLY A 45 -16.57 -10.73 -11.94
N ARG A 46 -16.01 -9.74 -11.23
CA ARG A 46 -16.04 -8.31 -11.60
C ARG A 46 -14.78 -7.93 -12.35
N GLN A 47 -14.57 -8.48 -13.55
CA GLN A 47 -13.44 -8.05 -14.38
C GLN A 47 -13.77 -6.70 -15.03
N THR A 48 -13.10 -5.63 -14.61
CA THR A 48 -13.03 -4.39 -15.39
C THR A 48 -12.07 -4.61 -16.56
N ASP A 49 -12.60 -4.51 -17.77
CA ASP A 49 -11.87 -4.68 -19.03
C ASP A 49 -10.99 -3.44 -19.29
N GLU A 50 -9.94 -3.25 -18.49
CA GLU A 50 -8.93 -2.22 -18.69
C GLU A 50 -7.54 -2.86 -18.53
N ARG A 51 -6.95 -3.23 -19.67
CA ARG A 51 -5.51 -3.46 -19.82
C ARG A 51 -4.97 -2.66 -21.00
#